data_AF-A0A9D2PDA4-F1
#
_entry.id   AF-A0A9D2PDA4-F1
#
_cell.length_a   1.000
_cell.length_b   1.000
_cell.length_c   1.000
_cell.angle_alpha   90.00
_cell.angle_beta   90.00
_cell.angle_gamma   90.00
#
_symmetry.space_group_name_H-M   'P 1'
#
loop_
_entity.id
_entity.type
_entity.pdbx_description
1 polymer ?
#
loop_
_entity_poly.entity_id
_entity_poly.type
_entity_poly.pdbx_seq_one_letter_code
_entity_poly.pdbx_strand_id
1 'polypeptide(L)'
;MGRESAADAKELVQTVQETAKEQVIRFLTDEEQAAAAAAKPAKKAAVRRANPDGPKGTIVHARVDERLIHGQVAMVWTNTVGASRIVVVNDDVLKDDMALAGLKMAKPAGVKLSIMTVKRAVQRLKENSYPGDRIFVITKNISDMAELIRQGVGIEKVNVGNVAKREGSRNIKKSVNLTDKDIADIHEMIDSGHAVTAQMIPNESDQSILNYLQ
;
A
#
# COMPACT_ATOMS: atom_id res chain seq x y z
N MET A 1 -19.05 -49.00 5.12
CA MET A 1 -19.96 -48.12 4.37
C MET A 1 -19.64 -46.69 4.78
N GLY A 2 -19.12 -45.83 3.90
CA GLY A 2 -18.72 -44.47 4.32
C GLY A 2 -17.78 -43.69 3.40
N ARG A 3 -17.47 -44.19 2.19
CA ARG A 3 -16.64 -43.46 1.20
C ARG A 3 -17.41 -42.98 -0.04
N GLU A 4 -18.63 -43.45 -0.26
CA GLU A 4 -19.48 -43.03 -1.40
C GLU A 4 -20.15 -41.67 -1.19
N SER A 5 -20.41 -41.24 0.06
CA SER A 5 -21.21 -40.02 0.33
C SER A 5 -20.51 -38.67 0.06
N ALA A 6 -19.17 -38.60 0.04
CA ALA A 6 -18.46 -37.33 -0.10
C ALA A 6 -18.09 -36.95 -1.55
N ALA A 7 -18.00 -37.95 -2.43
CA ALA A 7 -17.77 -37.74 -3.86
C ALA A 7 -19.04 -37.21 -4.53
N ASP A 8 -20.18 -37.83 -4.23
CA ASP A 8 -21.50 -37.44 -4.75
C ASP A 8 -21.89 -36.01 -4.31
N ALA A 9 -21.57 -35.64 -3.07
CA ALA A 9 -21.82 -34.28 -2.58
C ALA A 9 -20.97 -33.21 -3.29
N LYS A 10 -19.75 -33.54 -3.69
CA LYS A 10 -18.90 -32.61 -4.45
C LYS A 10 -19.38 -32.44 -5.88
N GLU A 11 -19.79 -33.53 -6.51
CA GLU A 11 -20.35 -33.51 -7.85
C GLU A 11 -21.64 -32.69 -7.88
N LEU A 12 -22.53 -32.88 -6.89
CA LEU A 12 -23.76 -32.09 -6.76
C LEU A 12 -23.49 -30.59 -6.57
N VAL A 13 -22.52 -30.23 -5.71
CA VAL A 13 -22.13 -28.83 -5.49
C VAL A 13 -21.55 -28.22 -6.77
N GLN A 14 -20.76 -28.98 -7.52
CA GLN A 14 -20.18 -28.52 -8.77
C GLN A 14 -21.27 -28.30 -9.83
N THR A 15 -22.21 -29.23 -9.98
CA THR A 15 -23.34 -29.09 -10.89
C THR A 15 -24.20 -27.88 -10.53
N VAL A 16 -24.54 -27.69 -9.25
CA VAL A 16 -25.31 -26.52 -8.80
C VAL A 16 -24.58 -25.20 -9.08
N GLN A 17 -23.25 -25.16 -8.90
CA GLN A 17 -22.44 -23.99 -9.22
C GLN A 17 -22.35 -23.72 -10.72
N GLU A 18 -22.29 -24.75 -11.56
CA GLU A 18 -22.25 -24.62 -13.02
C GLU A 18 -23.61 -24.14 -13.55
N THR A 19 -24.72 -24.72 -13.09
CA THR A 19 -26.07 -24.28 -13.47
C THR A 19 -26.35 -22.84 -13.01
N ALA A 20 -25.90 -22.45 -11.80
CA ALA A 20 -26.05 -21.08 -11.32
C ALA A 20 -25.25 -20.08 -12.20
N LYS A 21 -24.05 -20.45 -12.64
CA LYS A 21 -23.24 -19.62 -13.56
C LYS A 21 -23.92 -19.47 -14.91
N GLU A 22 -24.43 -20.55 -15.50
CA GLU A 22 -25.12 -20.50 -16.79
C GLU A 22 -26.40 -19.66 -16.73
N GLN A 23 -27.16 -19.78 -15.65
CA GLN A 23 -28.36 -18.97 -15.47
C GLN A 23 -28.03 -17.49 -15.31
N VAL A 24 -27.00 -17.14 -14.52
CA VAL A 24 -26.57 -15.73 -14.36
C VAL A 24 -26.09 -15.14 -15.68
N ILE A 25 -25.32 -15.88 -16.48
CA ILE A 25 -24.84 -15.43 -17.80
C ILE A 25 -26.01 -15.10 -18.73
N ARG A 26 -27.10 -15.86 -18.67
CA ARG A 26 -28.30 -15.68 -19.51
C ARG A 26 -29.08 -14.40 -19.21
N PHE A 27 -28.90 -13.79 -18.03
CA PHE A 27 -29.56 -12.54 -17.64
C PHE A 27 -28.70 -11.29 -17.88
N LEU A 28 -27.45 -11.46 -18.31
CA LEU A 28 -26.58 -10.34 -18.67
C LEU A 28 -26.93 -9.82 -20.05
N THR A 29 -26.89 -8.50 -20.23
CA THR A 29 -26.99 -7.86 -21.54
C THR A 29 -25.80 -8.23 -22.43
N ASP A 30 -25.92 -8.10 -23.75
CA ASP A 30 -24.84 -8.42 -24.69
C ASP A 30 -23.55 -7.62 -24.41
N GLU A 31 -23.67 -6.39 -23.89
CA GLU A 31 -22.56 -5.54 -23.47
C GLU A 31 -21.87 -6.07 -22.19
N GLU A 32 -22.64 -6.55 -21.23
CA GLU A 32 -22.13 -7.18 -20.00
C GLU A 32 -21.52 -8.56 -20.27
N GLN A 33 -22.08 -9.33 -21.20
CA GLN A 33 -21.51 -10.60 -21.68
C GLN A 33 -20.18 -10.36 -22.40
N ALA A 34 -20.12 -9.33 -23.25
CA ALA A 34 -18.89 -8.93 -23.94
C ALA A 34 -17.80 -8.44 -22.95
N ALA A 35 -18.19 -7.67 -21.91
CA ALA A 35 -17.29 -7.25 -20.85
C ALA A 35 -16.75 -8.44 -20.03
N ALA A 36 -17.61 -9.41 -19.69
CA ALA A 36 -17.21 -10.62 -18.96
C ALA A 36 -16.31 -11.55 -19.80
N ALA A 37 -16.56 -11.66 -21.11
CA ALA A 37 -15.72 -12.43 -22.03
C ALA A 37 -14.38 -11.75 -22.36
N ALA A 38 -14.34 -10.40 -22.36
CA ALA A 38 -13.12 -9.61 -22.56
C ALA A 38 -12.23 -9.53 -21.30
N ALA A 39 -12.78 -9.81 -20.12
CA ALA A 39 -12.02 -9.92 -18.88
C ALA A 39 -11.11 -11.15 -18.91
N LYS A 40 -9.88 -10.98 -19.42
CA LYS A 40 -8.83 -12.01 -19.32
C LYS A 40 -8.62 -12.37 -17.84
N PRO A 41 -8.47 -13.66 -17.47
CA PRO A 41 -8.13 -14.01 -16.11
C PRO A 41 -6.80 -13.33 -15.77
N ALA A 42 -6.82 -12.44 -14.77
CA ALA A 42 -5.62 -11.86 -14.23
C ALA A 42 -4.67 -13.02 -13.87
N LYS A 43 -3.52 -13.11 -14.57
CA LYS A 43 -2.47 -14.05 -14.16
C LYS A 43 -2.20 -13.76 -12.69
N LYS A 44 -2.52 -14.70 -11.80
CA LYS A 44 -2.08 -14.63 -10.40
C LYS A 44 -0.59 -14.35 -10.45
N ALA A 45 -0.19 -13.13 -10.11
CA ALA A 45 1.21 -12.79 -10.02
C ALA A 45 1.82 -13.83 -9.08
N ALA A 46 2.72 -14.66 -9.61
CA ALA A 46 3.36 -15.70 -8.81
C ALA A 46 3.93 -15.01 -7.57
N VAL A 47 3.37 -15.33 -6.40
CA VAL A 47 3.91 -14.85 -5.13
C VAL A 47 5.31 -15.44 -5.08
N ARG A 48 6.32 -14.62 -5.38
CA ARG A 48 7.71 -14.99 -5.15
C ARG A 48 7.79 -15.42 -3.69
N ARG A 49 8.05 -16.71 -3.46
CA ARG A 49 8.22 -17.28 -2.13
C ARG A 49 9.30 -16.46 -1.42
N ALA A 50 9.06 -16.12 -0.15
CA ALA A 50 10.06 -15.50 0.69
C ALA A 50 11.35 -16.33 0.61
N ASN A 51 12.50 -15.66 0.46
CA ASN A 51 13.80 -16.31 0.54
C ASN A 51 14.36 -16.00 1.93
N PRO A 52 14.18 -16.90 2.92
CA PRO A 52 14.59 -16.65 4.29
C PRO A 52 16.12 -16.46 4.42
N ASP A 53 16.90 -17.07 3.51
CA ASP A 53 18.36 -17.08 3.53
C ASP A 53 19.00 -16.00 2.64
N GLY A 54 18.20 -15.22 1.91
CA GLY A 54 18.68 -14.15 1.03
C GLY A 54 18.93 -12.83 1.77
N PRO A 55 19.73 -11.90 1.20
CA PRO A 55 19.97 -10.59 1.81
C PRO A 55 18.64 -9.90 2.08
N LYS A 56 18.46 -9.33 3.28
CA LYS A 56 17.18 -8.74 3.63
C LYS A 56 16.89 -7.47 2.81
N GLY A 57 15.63 -7.26 2.45
CA GLY A 57 15.19 -5.95 1.96
C GLY A 57 15.24 -4.93 3.10
N THR A 58 15.74 -3.72 2.83
CA THR A 58 15.90 -2.67 3.85
C THR A 58 14.96 -1.51 3.55
N ILE A 59 14.14 -1.11 4.52
CA ILE A 59 13.35 0.13 4.42
C ILE A 59 14.30 1.30 4.61
N VAL A 60 14.51 2.07 3.55
CA VAL A 60 15.43 3.24 3.56
C VAL A 60 14.68 4.55 3.74
N HIS A 61 13.38 4.56 3.51
CA HIS A 61 12.53 5.71 3.73
C HIS A 61 11.06 5.29 3.89
N ALA A 62 10.35 5.93 4.80
CA ALA A 62 8.90 5.80 4.97
C ALA A 62 8.28 7.19 4.96
N ARG A 63 7.30 7.42 4.08
CA ARG A 63 6.68 8.73 3.88
C ARG A 63 5.17 8.67 3.92
N VAL A 64 4.57 9.67 4.55
CA VAL A 64 3.15 9.97 4.42
C VAL A 64 2.96 11.07 3.37
N ASP A 65 2.28 10.75 2.28
CA ASP A 65 1.91 11.70 1.22
C ASP A 65 0.56 11.29 0.64
N GLU A 66 -0.47 12.09 0.86
CA GLU A 66 -1.83 11.77 0.43
C GLU A 66 -1.97 11.60 -1.09
N ARG A 67 -1.06 12.22 -1.86
CA ARG A 67 -1.01 12.13 -3.32
C ARG A 67 -0.19 10.92 -3.80
N LEU A 68 0.37 10.14 -2.88
CA LEU A 68 1.17 8.94 -3.15
C LEU A 68 2.35 9.23 -4.08
N ILE A 69 2.38 8.64 -5.28
CA ILE A 69 3.41 8.92 -6.29
C ILE A 69 2.89 10.04 -7.20
N HIS A 70 3.47 11.23 -7.07
CA HIS A 70 3.08 12.39 -7.89
C HIS A 70 4.27 13.30 -8.21
N GLY A 71 4.15 13.99 -9.34
CA GLY A 71 5.07 15.03 -9.79
C GLY A 71 6.54 14.61 -9.74
N GLN A 72 7.41 15.59 -9.47
CA GLN A 72 8.85 15.35 -9.32
C GLN A 72 9.22 14.94 -7.88
N VAL A 73 8.32 15.11 -6.91
CA VAL A 73 8.61 14.87 -5.48
C VAL A 73 8.96 13.41 -5.23
N ALA A 74 8.17 12.48 -5.76
CA ALA A 74 8.46 11.06 -5.61
C ALA A 74 9.80 10.67 -6.24
N MET A 75 10.16 11.26 -7.39
CA MET A 75 11.44 11.02 -8.05
C MET A 75 12.63 11.59 -7.24
N VAL A 76 12.52 12.83 -6.76
CA VAL A 76 13.56 13.47 -5.95
C VAL A 76 13.83 12.68 -4.66
N TRP A 77 12.79 12.26 -3.94
CA TRP A 77 12.96 11.42 -2.76
C TRP A 77 13.57 10.07 -3.11
N THR A 78 13.04 9.39 -4.12
CA THR A 78 13.53 8.07 -4.56
C THR A 78 15.03 8.10 -4.88
N ASN A 79 15.50 9.14 -5.58
CA ASN A 79 16.91 9.33 -5.90
C ASN A 79 17.73 9.67 -4.65
N THR A 80 17.23 10.58 -3.81
CA THR A 80 17.92 11.02 -2.58
C THR A 80 18.17 9.87 -1.63
N VAL A 81 17.17 9.01 -1.43
CA VAL A 81 17.29 7.84 -0.55
C VAL A 81 17.86 6.62 -1.28
N GLY A 82 18.09 6.72 -2.59
CA GLY A 82 18.55 5.66 -3.48
C GLY A 82 17.71 4.38 -3.43
N ALA A 83 16.39 4.55 -3.39
CA ALA A 83 15.44 3.43 -3.33
C ALA A 83 15.37 2.70 -4.68
N SER A 84 15.43 1.36 -4.63
CA SER A 84 15.26 0.48 -5.79
C SER A 84 13.85 -0.08 -5.92
N ARG A 85 13.01 0.08 -4.88
CA ARG A 85 11.59 -0.24 -4.88
C ARG A 85 10.78 0.82 -4.15
N ILE A 86 9.63 1.19 -4.71
CA ILE A 86 8.55 1.89 -4.01
C ILE A 86 7.45 0.90 -3.63
N VAL A 87 7.03 0.93 -2.37
CA VAL A 87 5.86 0.21 -1.86
C VAL A 87 4.81 1.23 -1.49
N VAL A 88 3.73 1.29 -2.28
CA VAL A 88 2.54 2.08 -1.98
C VAL A 88 1.59 1.22 -1.16
N VAL A 89 1.22 1.70 0.02
CA VAL A 89 0.27 1.04 0.91
C VAL A 89 -1.01 1.86 0.94
N ASN A 90 -2.03 1.37 0.22
CA ASN A 90 -3.35 1.98 0.19
C ASN A 90 -4.40 0.99 -0.32
N ASP A 91 -5.41 0.72 0.51
CA ASP A 91 -6.46 -0.26 0.21
C ASP A 91 -7.43 0.23 -0.88
N ASP A 92 -7.68 1.53 -0.96
CA ASP A 92 -8.69 2.09 -1.87
C ASP A 92 -8.21 2.19 -3.31
N VAL A 93 -6.94 2.53 -3.54
CA VAL A 93 -6.33 2.53 -4.88
C VAL A 93 -6.42 1.18 -5.57
N LEU A 94 -6.48 0.07 -4.81
CA LEU A 94 -6.63 -1.27 -5.39
C LEU A 94 -8.04 -1.54 -5.92
N LYS A 95 -9.02 -0.68 -5.59
CA LYS A 95 -10.40 -0.75 -6.05
C LYS A 95 -10.67 0.22 -7.20
N ASP A 96 -9.69 1.05 -7.57
CA ASP A 96 -9.79 2.09 -8.60
C ASP A 96 -8.71 1.85 -9.67
N ASP A 97 -9.14 1.29 -10.81
CA ASP A 97 -8.24 0.96 -11.92
C ASP A 97 -7.57 2.19 -12.52
N MET A 98 -8.25 3.34 -12.52
CA MET A 98 -7.70 4.59 -13.05
C MET A 98 -6.61 5.12 -12.12
N ALA A 99 -6.85 5.13 -10.81
CA ALA A 99 -5.84 5.52 -9.83
C ALA A 99 -4.63 4.56 -9.86
N LEU A 100 -4.88 3.25 -9.97
CA LEU A 100 -3.83 2.24 -10.09
C LEU A 100 -2.96 2.43 -11.34
N ALA A 101 -3.58 2.73 -12.49
CA ALA A 101 -2.87 3.04 -13.72
C ALA A 101 -2.04 4.33 -13.58
N GLY A 102 -2.61 5.36 -12.95
CA GLY A 102 -1.92 6.62 -12.66
C GLY A 102 -0.62 6.41 -11.87
N LEU A 103 -0.66 5.64 -10.79
CA LEU A 103 0.55 5.36 -9.99
C LEU A 103 1.61 4.56 -10.75
N LYS A 104 1.19 3.61 -11.61
CA LYS A 104 2.11 2.85 -12.45
C LYS A 104 2.84 3.75 -13.45
N MET A 105 2.16 4.74 -14.01
CA MET A 105 2.74 5.73 -14.92
C MET A 105 3.62 6.75 -14.19
N ALA A 106 3.23 7.18 -12.99
CA ALA A 106 3.97 8.18 -12.20
C ALA A 106 5.27 7.65 -11.57
N LYS A 107 5.43 6.32 -11.47
CA LYS A 107 6.60 5.66 -10.90
C LYS A 107 7.89 6.10 -11.61
N PRO A 108 8.94 6.53 -10.87
CA PRO A 108 10.25 6.84 -11.44
C PRO A 108 10.83 5.69 -12.29
N ALA A 109 11.51 6.03 -13.38
CA ALA A 109 12.18 5.05 -14.25
C ALA A 109 13.23 4.23 -13.48
N GLY A 110 13.44 2.97 -13.85
CA GLY A 110 14.45 2.10 -13.21
C GLY A 110 14.07 1.53 -11.82
N VAL A 111 12.98 2.00 -11.21
CA VAL A 111 12.58 1.58 -9.85
C VAL A 111 11.43 0.58 -9.90
N LYS A 112 11.41 -0.42 -9.02
CA LYS A 112 10.31 -1.41 -8.94
C LYS A 112 9.13 -0.80 -8.18
N LEU A 113 7.90 -1.22 -8.48
CA LEU A 113 6.70 -0.78 -7.76
C LEU A 113 5.92 -1.96 -7.20
N SER A 114 5.37 -1.78 -6.01
CA SER A 114 4.37 -2.67 -5.43
C SER A 114 3.28 -1.84 -4.78
N ILE A 115 2.02 -2.13 -5.11
CA ILE A 115 0.84 -1.46 -4.56
C ILE A 115 0.05 -2.54 -3.85
N MET A 116 -0.25 -2.34 -2.56
CA MET A 116 -0.89 -3.38 -1.75
C MET A 116 -1.68 -2.77 -0.57
N THR A 117 -2.51 -3.61 0.05
CA THR A 117 -3.24 -3.23 1.26
C THR A 117 -2.32 -3.10 2.47
N VAL A 118 -2.77 -2.42 3.53
CA VAL A 118 -2.07 -2.35 4.82
C VAL A 118 -1.76 -3.74 5.34
N LYS A 119 -2.76 -4.62 5.39
CA LYS A 119 -2.61 -6.01 5.83
C LYS A 119 -1.52 -6.76 5.03
N ARG A 120 -1.50 -6.58 3.71
CA ARG A 120 -0.52 -7.25 2.85
C ARG A 120 0.88 -6.65 3.01
N ALA A 121 0.98 -5.34 3.23
CA ALA A 121 2.23 -4.65 3.48
C ALA A 121 2.89 -5.14 4.77
N VAL A 122 2.14 -5.23 5.87
CA VAL A 122 2.62 -5.81 7.15
C VAL A 122 3.26 -7.17 6.91
N GLN A 123 2.54 -8.07 6.23
CA GLN A 123 3.03 -9.40 5.95
C GLN A 123 4.34 -9.37 5.12
N ARG A 124 4.32 -8.67 3.99
CA ARG A 124 5.43 -8.70 3.02
C ARG A 124 6.69 -8.03 3.55
N LEU A 125 6.55 -6.89 4.23
CA LEU A 125 7.68 -6.15 4.77
C LEU A 125 8.34 -6.89 5.94
N LYS A 126 7.60 -7.73 6.67
CA LYS A 126 8.16 -8.60 7.74
C LYS A 126 8.78 -9.89 7.20
N GLU A 127 8.21 -10.51 6.17
CA GLU A 127 8.62 -11.82 5.64
C GLU A 127 9.89 -11.79 4.73
N ASN A 128 10.73 -10.77 4.79
CA ASN A 128 11.86 -10.58 3.87
C ASN A 128 11.47 -10.77 2.38
N SER A 129 10.33 -10.23 1.98
CA SER A 129 9.75 -10.48 0.66
C SER A 129 10.47 -9.80 -0.51
N TYR A 130 11.46 -8.95 -0.22
CA TYR A 130 12.13 -8.07 -1.17
C TYR A 130 13.65 -8.14 -1.00
N PRO A 131 14.25 -9.33 -1.15
CA PRO A 131 15.66 -9.51 -0.82
C PRO A 131 16.55 -8.60 -1.68
N GLY A 132 17.44 -7.86 -1.03
CA GLY A 132 18.35 -6.90 -1.66
C GLY A 132 17.72 -5.61 -2.20
N ASP A 133 16.40 -5.41 -2.06
CA ASP A 133 15.77 -4.14 -2.45
C ASP A 133 15.96 -3.09 -1.33
N ARG A 134 16.23 -1.83 -1.74
CA ARG A 134 16.16 -0.64 -0.89
C ARG A 134 14.76 -0.05 -1.04
N ILE A 135 13.95 -0.16 0.01
CA ILE A 135 12.50 0.03 -0.03
C ILE A 135 12.13 1.43 0.44
N PHE A 136 11.39 2.15 -0.40
CA PHE A 136 10.70 3.38 -0.06
C PHE A 136 9.21 3.09 0.14
N VAL A 137 8.73 3.15 1.38
CA VAL A 137 7.32 2.96 1.73
C VAL A 137 6.57 4.29 1.66
N ILE A 138 5.41 4.31 1.03
CA ILE A 138 4.52 5.48 0.96
C ILE A 138 3.12 5.06 1.41
N THR A 139 2.58 5.73 2.43
CA THR A 139 1.16 5.62 2.82
C THR A 139 0.41 6.91 2.47
N LYS A 140 -0.90 6.79 2.27
CA LYS A 140 -1.76 7.95 2.00
C LYS A 140 -1.94 8.84 3.23
N ASN A 141 -2.06 8.23 4.41
CA ASN A 141 -2.39 8.93 5.65
C ASN A 141 -1.50 8.44 6.81
N ILE A 142 -1.55 9.17 7.92
CA ILE A 142 -0.76 8.90 9.12
C ILE A 142 -1.21 7.60 9.80
N SER A 143 -2.52 7.35 9.85
CA SER A 143 -3.06 6.15 10.50
C SER A 143 -2.60 4.85 9.87
N ASP A 144 -2.52 4.78 8.53
CA ASP A 144 -1.98 3.61 7.82
C ASP A 144 -0.50 3.41 8.16
N MET A 145 0.28 4.49 8.28
CA MET A 145 1.70 4.41 8.67
C MET A 145 1.86 3.92 10.11
N ALA A 146 1.07 4.48 11.02
CA ALA A 146 1.04 4.08 12.43
C ALA A 146 0.64 2.60 12.57
N GLU A 147 -0.32 2.11 11.77
CA GLU A 147 -0.71 0.70 11.76
C GLU A 147 0.44 -0.21 11.30
N LEU A 148 1.24 0.18 10.30
CA LEU A 148 2.43 -0.59 9.92
C LEU A 148 3.41 -0.72 11.08
N ILE A 149 3.67 0.39 11.79
CA ILE A 149 4.56 0.42 12.95
C ILE A 149 4.00 -0.44 14.09
N ARG A 150 2.72 -0.28 14.43
CA ARG A 150 2.02 -1.04 15.48
C ARG A 150 2.08 -2.54 15.25
N GLN A 151 2.03 -2.96 13.99
CA GLN A 151 2.13 -4.36 13.58
C GLN A 151 3.58 -4.88 13.49
N GLY A 152 4.56 -4.07 13.89
CA GLY A 152 5.97 -4.43 14.00
C GLY A 152 6.72 -4.42 12.66
N VAL A 153 6.32 -3.57 11.70
CA VAL A 153 7.14 -3.30 10.52
C VAL A 153 8.33 -2.43 10.95
N GLY A 154 9.56 -2.87 10.62
CA GLY A 154 10.80 -2.18 11.01
C GLY A 154 11.03 -0.87 10.25
N ILE A 155 10.30 0.18 10.62
CA ILE A 155 10.43 1.55 10.11
C ILE A 155 11.15 2.36 11.20
N GLU A 156 12.34 2.88 10.96
CA GLU A 156 13.05 3.68 11.98
C GLU A 156 12.57 5.14 12.02
N LYS A 157 12.23 5.68 10.85
CA LYS A 157 11.89 7.09 10.67
C LYS A 157 10.76 7.28 9.66
N VAL A 158 9.80 8.11 10.03
CA VAL A 158 8.66 8.54 9.21
C VAL A 158 8.83 10.00 8.80
N ASN A 159 8.68 10.26 7.51
CA ASN A 159 8.61 11.60 6.96
C ASN A 159 7.16 11.96 6.59
N VAL A 160 6.57 12.94 7.26
CA VAL A 160 5.26 13.50 6.91
C VAL A 160 5.45 14.59 5.87
N GLY A 161 5.16 14.24 4.62
CA GLY A 161 5.37 15.14 3.49
C GLY A 161 4.16 15.97 3.14
N ASN A 162 3.02 15.30 2.99
CA ASN A 162 1.77 15.95 2.63
C ASN A 162 0.57 15.27 3.27
N VAL A 163 -0.24 16.08 3.93
CA VAL A 163 -1.55 15.71 4.46
C VAL A 163 -2.49 16.87 4.14
N ALA A 164 -3.51 16.62 3.31
CA ALA A 164 -4.40 17.67 2.86
C ALA A 164 -5.26 18.21 4.00
N LYS A 165 -5.70 19.46 3.83
CA LYS A 165 -6.65 20.09 4.74
C LYS A 165 -7.97 19.33 4.68
N ARG A 166 -8.48 18.98 5.85
CA ARG A 166 -9.81 18.37 6.05
C ARG A 166 -10.47 18.94 7.29
N GLU A 167 -11.74 18.62 7.48
CA GLU A 167 -12.50 19.07 8.65
C GLU A 167 -11.79 18.68 9.95
N GLY A 168 -11.76 19.60 10.92
CA GLY A 168 -11.08 19.40 12.20
C GLY A 168 -9.55 19.38 12.13
N SER A 169 -8.92 19.62 10.97
CA SER A 169 -7.45 19.68 10.87
C SER A 169 -6.90 21.08 11.14
N ARG A 170 -5.78 21.15 11.86
CA ARG A 170 -4.95 22.34 12.03
C ARG A 170 -3.74 22.31 11.10
N ASN A 171 -3.41 23.44 10.52
CA ASN A 171 -2.24 23.57 9.65
C ASN A 171 -0.97 23.74 10.51
N ILE A 172 0.03 22.88 10.31
CA ILE A 172 1.33 22.98 11.00
C ILE A 172 2.47 23.35 10.04
N LYS A 173 2.27 23.11 8.74
CA LYS A 173 3.21 23.46 7.66
C LYS A 173 2.43 23.61 6.36
N LYS A 174 3.03 24.28 5.36
CA LYS A 174 2.41 24.56 4.05
C LYS A 174 1.65 23.37 3.43
N SER A 175 2.16 22.16 3.59
CA SER A 175 1.58 20.94 3.01
C SER A 175 1.03 19.95 4.03
N VAL A 176 1.02 20.27 5.32
CA VAL A 176 0.68 19.33 6.40
C VAL A 176 -0.40 19.93 7.29
N ASN A 177 -1.56 19.29 7.25
CA ASN A 177 -2.71 19.60 8.10
C ASN A 177 -3.07 18.36 8.90
N LEU A 178 -3.18 18.48 10.22
CA LEU A 178 -3.33 17.35 11.13
C LEU A 178 -4.59 17.49 11.96
N THR A 179 -5.36 16.42 12.07
CA THR A 179 -6.45 16.30 13.05
C THR A 179 -5.89 15.84 14.41
N ASP A 180 -6.70 15.92 15.46
CA ASP A 180 -6.29 15.40 16.79
C ASP A 180 -5.95 13.91 16.74
N LYS A 181 -6.63 13.14 15.89
CA LYS A 181 -6.29 11.72 15.67
C LYS A 181 -4.90 11.57 15.04
N ASP A 182 -4.57 12.37 14.03
CA ASP A 182 -3.24 12.32 13.41
C ASP A 182 -2.15 12.61 14.44
N ILE A 183 -2.40 13.58 15.32
CA ILE A 183 -1.47 13.99 16.36
C ILE A 183 -1.29 12.88 17.40
N ALA A 184 -2.38 12.22 17.80
CA ALA A 184 -2.31 11.05 18.68
C ALA A 184 -1.49 9.91 18.04
N ASP A 185 -1.73 9.59 16.76
CA ASP A 185 -0.96 8.58 16.03
C ASP A 185 0.53 8.97 15.92
N ILE A 186 0.84 10.26 15.73
CA ILE A 186 2.23 10.78 15.73
C ILE A 186 2.90 10.58 17.08
N HIS A 187 2.21 10.93 18.17
CA HIS A 187 2.73 10.71 19.51
C HIS A 187 2.96 9.22 19.79
N GLU A 188 2.03 8.34 19.43
CA GLU A 188 2.20 6.89 19.56
C GLU A 188 3.46 6.38 18.83
N MET A 189 3.69 6.84 17.59
CA MET A 189 4.91 6.48 16.84
C MET A 189 6.18 6.97 17.53
N ILE A 190 6.19 8.21 18.05
CA ILE A 190 7.35 8.78 18.75
C ILE A 190 7.62 8.05 20.07
N ASP A 191 6.58 7.80 20.86
CA ASP A 191 6.66 7.11 22.15
C ASP A 191 7.11 5.65 21.99
N SER A 192 6.83 5.05 20.83
CA SER A 192 7.33 3.72 20.44
C SER A 192 8.78 3.73 19.92
N GLY A 193 9.45 4.89 19.91
CA GLY A 193 10.87 5.04 19.56
C GLY A 193 11.15 5.40 18.11
N HIS A 194 10.14 5.78 17.32
CA HIS A 194 10.30 6.12 15.91
C HIS A 194 10.45 7.63 15.71
N ALA A 195 11.40 8.05 14.88
CA ALA A 195 11.54 9.47 14.55
C ALA A 195 10.43 9.90 13.56
N VAL A 196 9.72 10.98 13.86
CA VAL A 196 8.71 11.55 12.94
C VAL A 196 9.08 12.98 12.57
N THR A 197 9.30 13.24 11.27
CA THR A 197 9.72 14.54 10.74
C THR A 197 8.75 15.10 9.71
N ALA A 198 8.86 16.39 9.38
CA ALA A 198 7.96 17.04 8.41
C ALA A 198 8.73 17.76 7.28
N GLN A 199 8.87 17.10 6.12
CA GLN A 199 9.53 17.67 4.93
C GLN A 199 8.76 17.34 3.65
N MET A 200 8.41 18.35 2.85
CA MET A 200 7.85 18.12 1.51
C MET A 200 8.91 17.58 0.55
N ILE A 201 10.10 18.18 0.56
CA ILE A 201 11.25 17.82 -0.27
C ILE A 201 12.52 17.67 0.58
N PRO A 202 13.55 16.95 0.11
CA PRO A 202 14.75 16.67 0.90
C PRO A 202 15.56 17.90 1.36
N ASN A 203 15.50 18.99 0.62
CA ASN A 203 16.26 20.21 0.92
C ASN A 203 15.64 21.05 2.06
N GLU A 204 14.46 20.68 2.57
CA GLU A 204 13.91 21.30 3.77
C GLU A 204 14.62 20.81 5.02
N SER A 205 14.59 21.59 6.11
CA SER A 205 15.15 21.18 7.40
C SER A 205 14.53 19.88 7.90
N ASP A 206 15.36 18.89 8.20
CA ASP A 206 14.95 17.62 8.78
C ASP A 206 14.80 17.78 10.29
N GLN A 207 13.58 18.10 10.73
CA GLN A 207 13.25 18.42 12.12
C GLN A 207 12.08 17.57 12.59
N SER A 208 12.06 17.28 13.91
CA SER A 208 10.92 16.63 14.55
C SER A 208 9.63 17.37 14.23
N ILE A 209 8.58 16.62 13.91
CA ILE A 209 7.26 17.20 13.63
C ILE A 209 6.69 17.94 14.85
N LEU A 210 7.12 17.57 16.07
CA LEU A 210 6.70 18.22 17.31
C LEU A 210 7.06 19.70 17.35
N ASN A 211 8.13 20.12 16.66
CA ASN A 211 8.54 21.53 16.60
C ASN A 211 7.50 22.45 15.94
N TYR A 212 6.53 21.87 15.22
CA TYR A 212 5.48 22.58 14.51
C TYR A 212 4.09 22.41 15.16
N LEU A 213 3.98 21.62 16.22
CA LEU A 213 2.77 21.43 17.02
C LEU A 213 2.78 22.45 18.16
N GLN A 214 2.30 23.66 17.87
CA GLN A 214 2.02 24.69 18.88
C GLN A 214 0.66 24.48 19.52
#